data_AF-A0A1H3A180-F1
#
_entry.id   AF-A0A1H3A180-F1
#
_cell.length_a   1.000
_cell.length_b   1.000
_cell.length_c   1.000
_cell.angle_alpha   90.00
_cell.angle_beta   90.00
_cell.angle_gamma   90.00
#
_symmetry.space_group_name_H-M   'P 1'
#
loop_
_entity.id
_entity.type
_entity.pdbx_description
1 polymer ?
#
loop_
_entity_poly.entity_id
_entity_poly.type
_entity_poly.pdbx_seq_one_letter_code
_entity_poly.pdbx_strand_id
1 'polypeptide(L)'
;MDADLSQRAKLTALGRVLRDLHKQLIQVETQHFGVVGSPLEHLHLVVNHPHFSWLQKLSGLMAQMDERLDEPEDISVADAFAFRAAIEELIGPNEKGDMAFRAKYNALLHDSPDIVMAHGAVRQILVGIAPQN
;
A
#
# COMPACT_ATOMS: atom_id res chain seq x y z
N MET A 1 -18.63 -14.06 14.76
CA MET A 1 -19.69 -13.22 14.16
C MET A 1 -18.96 -12.28 13.22
N ASP A 2 -18.62 -12.78 12.03
CA ASP A 2 -17.98 -11.96 11.01
C ASP A 2 -19.04 -11.00 10.51
N ALA A 3 -19.07 -9.79 11.08
CA ALA A 3 -19.89 -8.73 10.57
C ALA A 3 -19.45 -8.51 9.12
N ASP A 4 -20.33 -8.78 8.16
CA ASP A 4 -20.08 -8.45 6.77
C ASP A 4 -19.94 -6.93 6.68
N LEU A 5 -18.70 -6.46 6.74
CA LEU A 5 -18.37 -5.05 6.60
C LEU A 5 -18.74 -4.62 5.19
N SER A 6 -19.35 -3.44 5.08
CA SER A 6 -19.61 -2.84 3.76
C SER A 6 -18.30 -2.74 2.97
N GLN A 7 -18.39 -2.76 1.64
CA GLN A 7 -17.21 -2.63 0.78
C GLN A 7 -16.43 -1.34 1.06
N ARG A 8 -17.15 -0.27 1.41
CA ARG A 8 -16.58 0.97 1.91
C ARG A 8 -15.74 0.77 3.16
N ALA A 9 -16.27 0.09 4.18
CA ALA A 9 -15.50 -0.20 5.40
C ALA A 9 -14.26 -1.07 5.12
N LYS A 10 -14.35 -2.02 4.19
CA LYS A 10 -13.21 -2.86 3.75
C LYS A 10 -12.13 -2.01 3.06
N LEU A 11 -12.50 -1.11 2.13
CA LEU A 11 -11.56 -0.21 1.47
C LEU A 11 -10.99 0.86 2.43
N THR A 12 -11.77 1.41 3.35
CA THR A 12 -11.24 2.31 4.40
C THR A 12 -10.18 1.60 5.25
N ALA A 13 -10.44 0.35 5.64
CA ALA A 13 -9.47 -0.45 6.39
C ALA A 13 -8.21 -0.73 5.56
N LEU A 14 -8.36 -1.05 4.27
CA LEU A 14 -7.25 -1.26 3.34
C LEU A 14 -6.39 0.00 3.20
N GLY A 15 -7.01 1.17 2.96
CA GLY A 15 -6.29 2.44 2.86
C GLY A 15 -5.52 2.81 4.13
N ARG A 16 -6.03 2.43 5.32
CA ARG A 16 -5.29 2.59 6.58
C ARG A 16 -4.03 1.72 6.63
N VAL A 17 -4.14 0.42 6.39
CA VAL A 17 -2.98 -0.48 6.46
C VAL A 17 -1.97 -0.23 5.34
N LEU A 18 -2.42 0.25 4.16
CA LEU A 18 -1.53 0.69 3.09
C LEU A 18 -0.75 1.95 3.45
N ARG A 19 -1.37 2.92 4.15
CA ARG A 19 -0.64 4.09 4.68
C ARG A 19 0.44 3.69 5.68
N ASP A 20 0.15 2.74 6.56
CA ASP A 20 1.12 2.22 7.52
C ASP A 20 2.29 1.52 6.80
N LEU A 21 2.01 0.64 5.82
CA LEU A 21 3.04 0.01 5.00
C LEU A 21 3.89 1.04 4.25
N HIS A 22 3.27 1.99 3.55
CA HIS A 22 3.96 3.04 2.80
C HIS A 22 4.88 3.88 3.69
N LYS A 23 4.43 4.21 4.91
CA LYS A 23 5.25 4.91 5.90
C LYS A 23 6.48 4.10 6.30
N GLN A 24 6.34 2.79 6.54
CA GLN A 24 7.49 1.93 6.87
C GLN A 24 8.49 1.84 5.72
N LEU A 25 8.01 1.72 4.48
CA LEU A 25 8.87 1.73 3.28
C LEU A 25 9.68 3.02 3.19
N ILE A 26 9.02 4.18 3.34
CA ILE A 26 9.71 5.48 3.36
C ILE A 26 10.74 5.53 4.49
N GLN A 27 10.37 5.09 5.69
CA GLN A 27 11.24 5.18 6.86
C GLN A 27 12.53 4.37 6.66
N VAL A 28 12.43 3.13 6.18
CA VAL A 28 13.60 2.29 5.91
C VAL A 28 14.44 2.88 4.77
N GLU A 29 13.82 3.28 3.66
CA GLU A 29 14.56 3.84 2.52
C GLU A 29 15.26 5.17 2.87
N THR A 30 14.67 5.97 3.77
CA THR A 30 15.28 7.21 4.26
C THR A 30 16.60 6.96 4.99
N GLN A 31 16.80 5.79 5.60
CA GLN A 31 18.03 5.48 6.34
C GLN A 31 19.28 5.51 5.43
N HIS A 32 19.13 5.28 4.12
CA HIS A 32 20.22 5.41 3.14
C HIS A 32 20.80 6.84 3.04
N PHE A 33 20.04 7.85 3.48
CA PHE A 33 20.45 9.26 3.42
C PHE A 33 21.00 9.77 4.76
N GLY A 34 21.06 8.92 5.79
CA GLY A 34 21.51 9.30 7.13
C GLY A 34 20.50 10.19 7.86
N VAL A 35 21.00 11.12 8.68
CA VAL A 35 20.15 12.05 9.44
C VAL A 35 19.56 13.07 8.48
N VAL A 36 18.27 12.92 8.19
CA VAL A 36 17.49 13.94 7.50
C VAL A 36 17.06 14.99 8.53
N GLY A 37 17.15 16.26 8.16
CA GLY A 37 16.91 17.40 9.06
C GLY A 37 15.45 17.54 9.51
N SER A 38 14.86 18.69 9.20
CA SER A 38 13.48 19.02 9.54
C SER A 38 12.45 18.12 8.83
N PRO A 39 11.20 18.03 9.35
CA PRO A 39 10.11 17.33 8.66
C PRO A 39 9.85 17.83 7.22
N LEU A 40 10.07 19.12 6.97
CA LEU A 40 9.93 19.70 5.63
C LEU A 40 11.03 19.19 4.67
N GLU A 41 12.26 19.07 5.15
CA GLU A 41 13.36 18.50 4.36
C GLU A 41 13.15 17.01 4.10
N HIS A 42 12.61 16.27 5.07
CA HIS A 42 12.22 14.87 4.87
C HIS A 42 11.13 14.72 3.82
N LEU A 43 10.08 15.55 3.89
CA LEU A 43 9.04 15.58 2.86
C LEU A 43 9.62 15.92 1.49
N HIS A 44 10.49 16.93 1.41
CA HIS A 44 11.11 17.33 0.16
C HIS A 44 11.97 16.22 -0.44
N LEU A 45 12.73 15.49 0.39
CA LEU A 45 13.50 14.33 -0.02
C LEU A 45 12.60 13.23 -0.61
N VAL A 46 11.55 12.85 0.12
CA VAL A 46 10.63 11.77 -0.29
C VAL A 46 9.90 12.12 -1.60
N VAL A 47 9.49 13.38 -1.75
CA VAL A 47 8.70 13.83 -2.91
C VAL A 47 9.56 14.02 -4.16
N ASN A 48 10.78 14.54 -4.03
CA ASN A 48 11.57 15.00 -5.19
C ASN A 48 12.73 14.07 -5.56
N HIS A 49 13.18 13.18 -4.67
CA HIS A 49 14.37 12.39 -4.93
C HIS A 49 14.05 11.11 -5.73
N PRO A 50 14.76 10.82 -6.85
CA PRO A 50 14.49 9.65 -7.71
C PRO A 50 14.51 8.30 -7.01
N HIS A 51 15.23 8.19 -5.89
CA HIS A 51 15.27 6.99 -5.04
C HIS A 51 13.87 6.55 -4.59
N PHE A 52 12.93 7.46 -4.40
CA PHE A 52 11.56 7.15 -3.98
C PHE A 52 10.58 6.96 -5.16
N SER A 53 11.03 7.13 -6.41
CA SER A 53 10.15 7.03 -7.59
C SER A 53 9.41 5.69 -7.70
N TRP A 54 10.00 4.59 -7.21
CA TRP A 54 9.38 3.28 -7.25
C TRP A 54 8.14 3.18 -6.33
N LEU A 55 8.04 4.00 -5.28
CA LEU A 55 6.87 4.04 -4.39
C LEU A 55 5.66 4.74 -5.02
N GLN A 56 5.86 5.53 -6.08
CA GLN A 56 4.78 6.28 -6.73
C GLN A 56 3.64 5.38 -7.21
N LYS A 57 3.93 4.14 -7.60
CA LYS A 57 2.89 3.16 -8.00
C LYS A 57 1.95 2.83 -6.85
N LEU A 58 2.51 2.62 -5.65
CA LEU A 58 1.72 2.37 -4.45
C LEU A 58 0.97 3.64 -4.02
N SER A 59 1.64 4.79 -4.00
CA SER A 59 1.00 6.07 -3.64
C SER A 59 -0.15 6.44 -4.59
N GLY A 60 0.01 6.15 -5.89
CA GLY A 60 -1.04 6.38 -6.90
C GLY A 60 -2.26 5.48 -6.70
N LEU A 61 -2.08 4.21 -6.31
CA LEU A 61 -3.20 3.33 -5.97
C LEU A 61 -3.90 3.78 -4.68
N MET A 62 -3.14 4.26 -3.69
CA MET A 62 -3.71 4.84 -2.47
C MET A 62 -4.55 6.08 -2.77
N ALA A 63 -4.03 6.99 -3.61
CA ALA A 63 -4.77 8.20 -4.00
C ALA A 63 -6.07 7.88 -4.75
N GLN A 64 -6.04 6.94 -5.70
CA GLN A 64 -7.25 6.48 -6.41
C GLN A 64 -8.28 5.85 -5.45
N MET A 65 -7.82 5.16 -4.41
CA MET A 65 -8.69 4.59 -3.39
C MET A 65 -9.31 5.67 -2.50
N ASP A 66 -8.52 6.66 -2.08
CA ASP A 66 -9.01 7.80 -1.31
C ASP A 66 -10.04 8.60 -2.11
N GLU A 67 -9.78 8.87 -3.39
CA GLU A 67 -10.73 9.53 -4.30
C GLU A 67 -12.05 8.74 -4.41
N ARG A 68 -11.97 7.42 -4.62
CA ARG A 68 -13.16 6.55 -4.67
C ARG A 68 -13.92 6.50 -3.35
N LEU A 69 -13.22 6.63 -2.22
CA LEU A 69 -13.82 6.69 -0.89
C LEU A 69 -14.49 8.04 -0.61
N ASP A 70 -14.08 9.12 -1.27
CA ASP A 70 -14.69 10.43 -1.12
C ASP A 70 -15.96 10.60 -1.98
N GLU A 71 -16.14 9.76 -3.01
CA GLU A 71 -17.36 9.71 -3.81
C GLU A 71 -18.60 9.30 -2.97
N PRO A 72 -19.76 9.96 -3.17
CA PRO A 72 -21.00 9.64 -2.46
C PRO A 72 -21.60 8.29 -2.87
N GLU A 73 -21.25 7.77 -4.04
CA GLU A 73 -21.74 6.49 -4.56
C GLU A 73 -21.28 5.31 -3.71
N ASP A 74 -22.16 4.32 -3.53
CA ASP A 74 -21.82 3.07 -2.85
C ASP A 74 -20.69 2.34 -3.58
N ILE A 75 -19.77 1.75 -2.80
CA ILE A 75 -18.67 0.96 -3.34
C ILE A 75 -19.20 -0.40 -3.75
N SER A 76 -19.13 -0.69 -5.05
CA SER A 76 -19.55 -1.98 -5.58
C SER A 76 -18.55 -3.07 -5.19
N VAL A 77 -18.99 -4.32 -5.17
CA VAL A 77 -18.07 -5.44 -4.92
C VAL A 77 -17.03 -5.56 -6.03
N ALA A 78 -17.37 -5.18 -7.27
CA ALA A 78 -16.44 -5.14 -8.39
C ALA A 78 -15.34 -4.09 -8.17
N ASP A 79 -15.70 -2.89 -7.67
CA ASP A 79 -14.75 -1.81 -7.37
C ASP A 79 -13.77 -2.26 -6.29
N ALA A 80 -14.29 -2.81 -5.18
CA ALA A 80 -13.45 -3.31 -4.09
C ALA A 80 -12.49 -4.42 -4.56
N PHE A 81 -12.98 -5.32 -5.42
CA PHE A 81 -12.15 -6.37 -5.99
C PHE A 81 -11.08 -5.83 -6.95
N ALA A 82 -11.38 -4.79 -7.73
CA ALA A 82 -10.40 -4.15 -8.61
C ALA A 82 -9.22 -3.56 -7.82
N PHE A 83 -9.50 -2.87 -6.70
CA PHE A 83 -8.44 -2.39 -5.80
C PHE A 83 -7.63 -3.53 -5.19
N ARG A 84 -8.31 -4.60 -4.74
CA ARG A 84 -7.62 -5.80 -4.25
C ARG A 84 -6.66 -6.34 -5.31
N ALA A 85 -7.13 -6.54 -6.53
CA ALA A 85 -6.32 -7.09 -7.62
C ALA A 85 -5.10 -6.20 -7.93
N ALA A 86 -5.29 -4.88 -8.02
CA ALA A 86 -4.21 -3.93 -8.27
C ALA A 86 -3.14 -3.94 -7.16
N ILE A 87 -3.55 -4.03 -5.89
CA ILE A 87 -2.61 -4.16 -4.77
C ILE A 87 -1.91 -5.53 -4.80
N GLU A 88 -2.62 -6.62 -5.11
CA GLU A 88 -2.01 -7.95 -5.24
C GLU A 88 -1.01 -8.04 -6.42
N GLU A 89 -1.16 -7.23 -7.46
CA GLU A 89 -0.19 -7.16 -8.55
C GLU A 89 1.15 -6.56 -8.08
N LEU A 90 1.11 -5.57 -7.18
CA LEU A 90 2.32 -4.95 -6.64
C LEU A 90 2.98 -5.78 -5.53
N ILE A 91 2.19 -6.26 -4.56
CA ILE A 91 2.70 -6.85 -3.31
C ILE A 91 2.22 -8.29 -3.06
N GLY A 92 1.49 -8.89 -3.99
CA GLY A 92 0.99 -10.26 -3.85
C GLY A 92 2.05 -11.33 -4.12
N PRO A 93 1.71 -12.62 -3.95
CA PRO A 93 2.64 -13.74 -4.12
C PRO A 93 2.93 -14.09 -5.59
N ASN A 94 2.12 -13.64 -6.56
CA ASN A 94 2.25 -14.02 -7.97
C ASN A 94 3.32 -13.19 -8.67
N GLU A 95 4.44 -13.77 -9.10
CA GLU A 95 5.64 -13.12 -9.67
C GLU A 95 5.42 -12.29 -10.97
N LYS A 96 4.23 -12.31 -11.59
CA LYS A 96 3.98 -11.66 -12.90
C LYS A 96 3.78 -10.13 -12.90
N GLY A 97 3.92 -9.46 -11.76
CA GLY A 97 3.75 -8.00 -11.62
C GLY A 97 4.99 -7.17 -12.01
N ASP A 98 5.01 -5.90 -11.61
CA ASP A 98 6.15 -5.00 -11.86
C ASP A 98 7.44 -5.46 -11.17
N MET A 99 8.34 -6.05 -11.95
CA MET A 99 9.59 -6.61 -11.45
C MET A 99 10.51 -5.58 -10.78
N ALA A 100 10.48 -4.32 -11.21
CA ALA A 100 11.34 -3.28 -10.62
C ALA A 100 10.85 -2.88 -9.22
N PHE A 101 9.55 -2.66 -9.06
CA PHE A 101 8.93 -2.44 -7.76
C PHE A 101 9.19 -3.63 -6.83
N ARG A 102 8.99 -4.84 -7.34
CA ARG A 102 9.02 -6.06 -6.52
C ARG A 102 10.40 -6.46 -6.07
N ALA A 103 11.43 -6.25 -6.89
CA ALA A 103 12.80 -6.47 -6.47
C ALA A 103 13.13 -5.65 -5.21
N LYS A 104 12.77 -4.36 -5.20
CA LYS A 104 12.96 -3.47 -4.03
C LYS A 104 12.07 -3.86 -2.88
N TYR A 105 10.77 -4.05 -3.14
CA TYR A 105 9.80 -4.43 -2.12
C TYR A 105 10.20 -5.72 -1.39
N ASN A 106 10.60 -6.76 -2.13
CA ASN A 106 10.99 -8.05 -1.57
C ASN A 106 12.30 -7.97 -0.78
N ALA A 107 13.27 -7.16 -1.22
CA ALA A 107 14.49 -6.92 -0.45
C ALA A 107 14.15 -6.28 0.90
N LEU A 108 13.34 -5.22 0.90
CA LEU A 108 12.91 -4.57 2.13
C LEU A 108 12.03 -5.46 3.02
N LEU A 109 11.20 -6.31 2.42
CA LEU A 109 10.40 -7.30 3.14
C LEU A 109 11.27 -8.37 3.81
N HIS A 110 12.42 -8.73 3.23
CA HIS A 110 13.37 -9.64 3.84
C HIS A 110 14.14 -8.99 4.99
N ASP A 111 14.51 -7.72 4.84
CA ASP A 111 15.46 -7.03 5.73
C ASP A 111 14.79 -6.30 6.91
N SER A 112 13.47 -6.07 6.87
CA SER A 112 12.76 -5.28 7.89
C SER A 112 11.56 -6.02 8.51
N PRO A 113 11.63 -6.39 9.80
CA PRO A 113 10.50 -6.97 10.53
C PRO A 113 9.25 -6.08 10.54
N ASP A 114 9.43 -4.76 10.63
CA ASP A 114 8.32 -3.81 10.61
C ASP A 114 7.56 -3.83 9.28
N ILE A 115 8.28 -3.98 8.16
CA ILE A 115 7.69 -4.13 6.83
C ILE A 115 6.97 -5.48 6.71
N VAL A 116 7.52 -6.58 7.26
CA VAL A 116 6.83 -7.88 7.32
C VAL A 116 5.50 -7.78 8.05
N MET A 117 5.49 -7.13 9.22
CA MET A 117 4.27 -6.95 10.01
C MET A 117 3.24 -6.09 9.27
N ALA A 118 3.67 -4.98 8.68
CA ALA A 118 2.79 -4.11 7.89
C ALA A 118 2.25 -4.83 6.64
N HIS A 119 3.08 -5.59 5.93
CA HIS A 119 2.67 -6.44 4.81
C HIS A 119 1.61 -7.46 5.26
N GLY A 120 1.84 -8.14 6.38
CA GLY A 120 0.88 -9.09 6.97
C GLY A 120 -0.47 -8.44 7.26
N ALA A 121 -0.48 -7.24 7.82
CA ALA A 121 -1.72 -6.48 8.06
C ALA A 121 -2.47 -6.17 6.75
N VAL A 122 -1.76 -5.79 5.69
CA VAL A 122 -2.37 -5.61 4.36
C VAL A 122 -2.97 -6.91 3.83
N ARG A 123 -2.22 -8.02 3.90
CA ARG A 123 -2.68 -9.34 3.45
C ARG A 123 -3.95 -9.78 4.18
N GLN A 124 -4.06 -9.52 5.49
CA GLN A 124 -5.26 -9.85 6.26
C GLN A 124 -6.51 -9.09 5.75
N ILE A 125 -6.38 -7.81 5.43
CA ILE A 125 -7.51 -7.05 4.87
C ILE A 125 -7.87 -7.55 3.46
N LEU A 126 -6.88 -7.87 2.62
CA LEU A 126 -7.12 -8.38 1.26
C LEU A 126 -7.86 -9.72 1.24
N VAL A 127 -7.70 -10.56 2.26
CA VAL A 127 -8.47 -11.82 2.42
C VAL A 127 -9.95 -11.53 2.67
N GLY A 128 -10.27 -10.45 3.39
CA GLY A 128 -11.65 -10.03 3.65
C GLY A 128 -12.37 -9.40 2.45
N ILE A 129 -11.66 -9.09 1.37
CA ILE A 129 -12.21 -8.62 0.09
C ILE A 129 -12.33 -9.84 -0.83
N ALA A 130 -13.39 -10.63 -0.67
CA ALA A 130 -13.57 -11.87 -1.43
C ALA A 130 -13.97 -11.60 -2.90
N PRO A 131 -13.54 -12.45 -3.85
CA PRO A 131 -14.13 -12.48 -5.19
C PRO A 131 -15.62 -12.81 -5.12
N GLN A 132 -16.41 -12.22 -6.02
CA GLN A 132 -17.80 -12.65 -6.23
C GLN A 132 -17.76 -14.03 -6.87
N ASN A 133 -18.16 -15.06 -6.12
CA ASN A 133 -18.46 -16.39 -6.67
C ASN A 133 -19.93 -16.47 -7.05
#